data_AF-A0A562QIX6-F1
#
_entry.id   AF-A0A562QIX6-F1
#
_cell.length_a   1.000
_cell.length_b   1.000
_cell.length_c   1.000
_cell.angle_alpha   90.00
_cell.angle_beta   90.00
_cell.angle_gamma   90.00
#
_symmetry.space_group_name_H-M   'P 1'
#
loop_
_entity.id
_entity.type
_entity.pdbx_description
1 polymer ?
#
loop_
_entity_poly.entity_id
_entity_poly.type
_entity_poly.pdbx_seq_one_letter_code
_entity_poly.pdbx_strand_id
1 'polypeptide(L)' 'MTHATVPEEVRKEMSISNTLLRLSVGLEEWVDIWNDLKWALVRYG' A
#
# COMPACT_ATOMS: atom_id res chain seq x y z
N MET A 1 6.78 0.04 -5.96
CA MET A 1 6.54 0.94 -7.11
C MET A 1 6.65 2.40 -6.67
N THR A 2 6.74 3.33 -7.64
CA THR A 2 7.37 4.68 -7.61
C THR A 2 8.85 4.71 -7.23
N HIS A 3 9.31 3.86 -6.31
CA HIS A 3 10.70 3.79 -5.85
C HIS A 3 11.43 2.51 -6.29
N ALA A 4 10.96 1.83 -7.34
CA ALA A 4 11.55 0.56 -7.78
C ALA A 4 12.99 0.68 -8.30
N THR A 5 13.33 1.81 -8.92
CA THR A 5 14.67 2.10 -9.46
C THR A 5 15.64 2.65 -8.41
N VAL A 6 15.16 2.96 -7.19
CA VAL A 6 15.99 3.47 -6.10
C VAL A 6 16.71 2.30 -5.42
N PRO A 7 18.05 2.33 -5.24
CA PRO A 7 18.79 1.30 -4.51
C PRO A 7 18.23 1.02 -3.11
N GLU A 8 18.41 -0.20 -2.60
CA GLU A 8 17.80 -0.62 -1.33
C GLU A 8 18.28 0.20 -0.13
N GLU A 9 19.56 0.54 -0.11
CA GLU A 9 20.21 1.33 0.93
C GLU A 9 19.54 2.72 1.03
N VAL A 10 19.33 3.36 -0.12
CA VAL A 10 18.67 4.67 -0.21
C VAL A 10 17.19 4.57 0.18
N ARG A 11 16.49 3.49 -0.18
CA ARG A 11 15.09 3.29 0.27
C ARG A 11 15.00 3.14 1.78
N LYS A 12 15.95 2.46 2.42
CA LYS A 12 16.02 2.30 3.88
C LYS A 12 16.27 3.63 4.58
N GLU A 13 17.14 4.49 4.05
CA GLU A 13 17.36 5.85 4.56
C GLU A 13 16.08 6.69 4.50
N MET A 14 15.27 6.51 3.46
CA MET A 14 13.96 7.16 3.33
C MET A 14 12.85 6.51 4.17
N SER A 15 13.16 5.51 5.00
CA SER A 15 12.18 4.72 5.77
C SER A 15 11.12 4.02 4.91
N ILE A 16 11.46 3.67 3.66
CA ILE A 16 10.60 2.92 2.73
C ILE A 16 10.93 1.43 2.87
N SER A 17 10.05 0.68 3.53
CA SER A 17 10.18 -0.78 3.66
C SER A 17 9.66 -1.51 2.43
N ASN A 18 10.08 -2.78 2.27
CA ASN A 18 9.56 -3.66 1.21
C ASN A 18 8.09 -4.06 1.42
N THR A 19 7.54 -3.85 2.63
CA THR A 19 6.14 -4.17 2.99
C THR A 19 5.23 -2.94 2.97
N LEU A 20 5.77 -1.75 2.70
CA LEU A 20 5.00 -0.51 2.69
C LEU A 20 3.97 -0.52 1.57
N LEU A 21 2.69 -0.49 1.95
CA LEU A 21 1.57 -0.28 1.03
C LEU A 21 1.18 1.19 1.06
N ARG A 22 0.95 1.78 -0.13
CA ARG A 22 0.46 3.15 -0.28
C ARG A 22 -0.83 3.14 -1.07
N LEU A 23 -1.90 3.67 -0.47
CA LEU A 23 -3.22 3.76 -1.08
C LEU A 23 -3.46 5.19 -1.57
N SER A 24 -3.94 5.33 -2.80
CA SER A 24 -4.53 6.57 -3.29
C SER A 24 -6.03 6.34 -3.36
N VAL A 25 -6.79 7.03 -2.51
CA VAL A 25 -8.23 6.85 -2.37
C VAL A 25 -8.94 7.85 -3.28
N GLY A 26 -9.88 7.39 -4.11
CA GLY A 26 -10.68 8.24 -5.00
C GLY A 26 -11.93 8.79 -4.31
N LEU A 27 -12.95 9.10 -5.13
CA LEU A 27 -14.25 9.60 -4.68
C LEU A 27 -15.34 8.51 -4.71
N GLU A 28 -14.94 7.24 -4.64
CA GLU A 28 -15.88 6.12 -4.55
C GLU A 28 -16.65 6.12 -3.22
N GLU A 29 -17.73 5.33 -3.16
CA GLU A 29 -18.47 5.13 -1.92
C GLU A 29 -17.59 4.49 -0.85
N TRP A 30 -17.46 5.15 0.31
CA TRP A 30 -16.52 4.74 1.35
C TRP A 30 -16.80 3.33 1.89
N VAL A 31 -18.05 2.88 1.82
CA VAL A 31 -18.48 1.53 2.26
C VAL A 31 -17.89 0.45 1.35
N ASP A 32 -17.82 0.70 0.05
CA ASP A 32 -17.27 -0.26 -0.91
C ASP A 32 -15.76 -0.39 -0.71
N ILE A 33 -15.05 0.73 -0.56
CA ILE A 33 -13.60 0.75 -0.24
C ILE A 33 -13.32 -0.03 1.06
N TRP A 34 -14.13 0.19 2.09
CA TRP A 34 -13.98 -0.51 3.37
C TRP A 34 -14.21 -2.02 3.23
N ASN A 35 -15.26 -2.41 2.51
CA ASN A 35 -15.57 -3.81 2.30
C ASN A 35 -14.46 -4.52 1.51
N ASP A 36 -13.94 -3.89 0.46
CA ASP A 36 -12.86 -4.44 -0.35
C ASP A 36 -11.59 -4.65 0.48
N LEU A 37 -11.18 -3.64 1.27
CA LEU A 37 -10.02 -3.76 2.16
C LEU A 37 -10.23 -4.85 3.22
N LYS A 38 -11.43 -4.92 3.81
CA LYS A 38 -11.76 -5.94 4.82
C LYS A 38 -11.70 -7.34 4.23
N TRP A 39 -12.28 -7.55 3.04
CA TRP A 39 -12.23 -8.83 2.34
C TRP A 39 -10.80 -9.22 1.98
N ALA A 40 -9.99 -8.28 1.47
CA ALA A 40 -8.60 -8.54 1.13
C ALA A 40 -7.77 -8.97 2.36
N LEU A 41 -7.95 -8.28 3.50
CA LEU A 41 -7.25 -8.59 4.74
C LEU A 41 -7.67 -9.93 5.35
N VAL A 42 -8.95 -10.32 5.25
CA VAL A 42 -9.42 -11.63 5.75
C VAL A 42 -8.99 -12.78 4.83
N ARG A 43 -8.97 -12.54 3.51
CA ARG A 43 -8.67 -13.59 2.52
C ARG A 43 -7.18 -13.97 2.45
N TYR A 44 -6.29 -13.03 2.75
CA TYR A 44 -4.84 -13.19 2.57
C TYR A 44 -4.02 -12.92 3.85
N GLY A 45 -4.68 -12.57 4.95
CA GLY A 45 -4.07 -12.38 6.27
C GLY A 45 -4.04 -13.65 7.12
#